data_AF-A0A7V0U2Z5-F1
#
_entry.id   AF-A0A7V0U2Z5-F1
#
_cell.length_a   1.000
_cell.length_b   1.000
_cell.length_c   1.000
_cell.angle_alpha   90.00
_cell.angle_beta   90.00
_cell.angle_gamma   90.00
#
_symmetry.space_group_name_H-M   'P 1'
#
loop_
_entity.id
_entity.type
_entity.pdbx_description
1 polymer ?
#
loop_
_entity_poly.entity_id
_entity_poly.type
_entity_poly.pdbx_seq_one_letter_code
_entity_poly.pdbx_strand_id
1 'polypeptide(L)'
;AIPRDPRTISLVVPDGTWSQSARMGKRLPGIEHAEMVRLPEGRRSEWRIRREVHAYGLSTFEAIARALGIIESTAVQEGMESLFRLMVCNTLTARGRKNGVFMDVIPPLN
;
A
#
# COMPACT_ATOMS: atom_id res chain seq x y z
N ALA A 1 -14.71 1.07 17.81
CA ALA A 1 -14.19 2.11 16.91
C ALA A 1 -12.90 2.66 17.49
N ILE A 2 -11.84 2.80 16.70
CA ILE A 2 -10.59 3.43 17.16
C ILE A 2 -10.90 4.92 17.39
N PRO A 3 -10.60 5.50 18.58
CA PRO A 3 -10.81 6.91 18.83
C PRO A 3 -10.06 7.77 17.81
N ARG A 4 -10.72 8.76 17.19
CA ARG A 4 -10.06 9.70 16.29
C ARG A 4 -9.34 10.77 17.11
N ASP A 5 -8.02 10.84 16.96
CA ASP A 5 -7.22 11.95 17.48
C ASP A 5 -7.57 13.22 16.67
N PRO A 6 -7.88 14.36 17.31
CA PRO A 6 -8.22 15.60 16.61
C PRO A 6 -7.02 16.25 15.88
N ARG A 7 -5.79 15.77 16.11
CA ARG A 7 -4.60 16.29 15.43
C ARG A 7 -4.49 15.72 14.02
N THR A 8 -4.04 16.55 13.09
CA THR A 8 -3.71 16.11 11.73
C THR A 8 -2.59 15.08 11.75
N ILE A 9 -2.84 13.91 11.15
CA ILE A 9 -1.84 12.85 11.02
C ILE A 9 -1.03 13.11 9.75
N SER A 10 0.29 13.20 9.89
CA SER A 10 1.21 13.25 8.75
C SER A 10 1.81 11.87 8.53
N LEU A 11 1.48 11.24 7.39
CA LEU A 11 2.01 9.94 7.01
C LEU A 11 3.30 10.11 6.20
N VAL A 12 4.43 9.70 6.77
CA VAL A 12 5.73 9.69 6.09
C VAL A 12 6.07 8.27 5.64
N VAL A 13 6.38 8.10 4.36
CA VAL A 13 6.65 6.79 3.77
C VAL A 13 8.06 6.77 3.14
N PRO A 14 9.07 6.23 3.83
CA PRO A 14 10.41 6.10 3.27
C PRO A 14 10.42 5.01 2.19
N ASP A 15 10.59 5.43 0.94
CA ASP A 15 10.71 4.50 -0.19
C ASP A 15 12.12 3.93 -0.30
N GLY A 16 12.20 2.61 -0.44
CA GLY A 16 13.46 1.88 -0.49
C GLY A 16 13.29 0.41 -0.15
N THR A 17 14.40 -0.32 -0.08
CA THR A 17 14.38 -1.68 0.47
C THR A 17 14.05 -1.64 1.96
N TRP A 18 13.52 -2.74 2.49
CA TRP A 18 13.23 -2.90 3.93
C TRP A 18 14.38 -2.44 4.84
N SER A 19 15.61 -2.82 4.50
CA SER A 19 16.81 -2.45 5.27
C SER A 19 17.16 -0.96 5.17
N GLN A 20 16.85 -0.31 4.05
CA GLN A 20 17.04 1.14 3.87
C GLN A 20 15.97 1.92 4.64
N SER A 21 14.69 1.59 4.41
CA SER A 21 13.55 2.25 5.05
C SER A 21 13.59 2.15 6.57
N ALA A 22 14.00 1.02 7.14
CA ALA A 22 14.15 0.85 8.58
C ALA A 22 15.25 1.73 9.19
N ARG A 23 16.29 2.10 8.42
CA ARG A 23 17.38 2.98 8.88
C ARG A 23 17.06 4.46 8.67
N MET A 24 16.19 4.77 7.72
CA MET A 24 15.82 6.14 7.33
C MET A 24 15.15 6.91 8.47
N GLY A 25 14.27 6.29 9.25
CA GLY A 25 13.57 6.96 10.35
C GLY A 25 14.48 7.58 11.43
N LYS A 26 15.71 7.06 11.59
CA LYS A 26 16.69 7.61 12.55
C LYS A 26 17.71 8.58 11.93
N ARG A 27 17.74 8.70 10.59
CA ARG A 27 18.83 9.36 9.85
C ARG A 27 18.38 10.60 9.07
N LEU A 28 17.08 10.73 8.82
CA LEU A 28 16.54 11.88 8.08
C LEU A 28 16.27 13.04 9.05
N PRO A 29 16.89 14.21 8.81
CA PRO A 29 16.61 15.41 9.58
C PRO A 29 15.12 15.77 9.50
N GLY A 30 14.49 16.06 10.64
CA GLY A 30 13.09 16.48 10.75
C GLY A 30 12.07 15.34 10.95
N ILE A 31 12.49 14.08 10.94
CA ILE A 31 11.62 12.92 11.25
C ILE A 31 12.19 12.03 12.36
N GLU A 32 13.22 12.49 13.09
CA GLU A 32 13.90 11.71 14.13
C GLU A 32 12.97 11.32 15.28
N HIS A 33 11.92 12.11 15.48
CA HIS A 33 10.88 11.89 16.49
C HIS A 33 9.59 11.28 15.91
N ALA A 34 9.56 10.96 14.62
CA ALA A 34 8.39 10.34 14.01
C ALA A 34 8.17 8.93 14.57
N GLU A 35 6.92 8.60 14.85
CA GLU A 35 6.56 7.27 15.31
C GLU A 35 6.68 6.26 14.17
N MET A 36 7.56 5.27 14.33
CA MET A 36 7.68 4.17 13.38
C MET A 36 6.58 3.14 13.65
N VAL A 37 5.57 3.11 12.79
CA VAL A 37 4.44 2.19 12.91
C VAL A 37 4.58 0.98 11.97
N ARG A 38 3.88 -0.11 12.31
CA ARG A 38 3.67 -1.26 11.44
C ARG A 38 2.18 -1.40 11.16
N LEU A 39 1.85 -1.72 9.92
CA LEU A 39 0.47 -2.03 9.57
C LEU A 39 0.05 -3.34 10.26
N PRO A 40 -1.21 -3.44 10.68
CA PRO A 40 -1.78 -4.72 11.11
C PRO A 40 -1.64 -5.78 10.02
N GLU A 41 -1.59 -7.05 10.43
CA GLU A 41 -1.68 -8.14 9.48
C GLU A 41 -2.98 -8.04 8.67
N GLY A 42 -2.88 -8.32 7.38
CA GLY A 42 -3.99 -8.20 6.46
C GLY A 42 -3.80 -9.06 5.24
N ARG A 43 -4.59 -8.79 4.19
CA ARG A 43 -4.51 -9.51 2.92
C ARG A 43 -3.07 -9.49 2.38
N ARG A 44 -2.62 -10.58 1.76
CA ARG A 44 -1.33 -10.58 1.07
C ARG A 44 -1.37 -9.62 -0.12
N SER A 45 -0.20 -9.17 -0.56
CA SER A 45 -0.10 -8.30 -1.72
C SER A 45 -0.68 -8.97 -2.96
N GLU A 46 -1.44 -8.22 -3.75
CA GLU A 46 -1.92 -8.63 -5.08
C GLU A 46 -0.88 -8.28 -6.17
N TRP A 47 0.26 -7.70 -5.79
CA TRP A 47 1.35 -7.30 -6.66
C TRP A 47 2.05 -8.51 -7.29
N ARG A 48 1.49 -8.99 -8.40
CA ARG A 48 2.01 -10.13 -9.17
C ARG A 48 3.20 -9.81 -10.07
N ILE A 49 3.70 -8.57 -10.03
CA ILE A 49 4.75 -8.09 -10.95
C ILE A 49 6.16 -8.40 -10.42
N ARG A 50 6.37 -8.35 -9.11
CA ARG A 50 7.63 -8.79 -8.48
C ARG A 50 7.33 -9.99 -7.59
N ARG A 51 8.29 -10.92 -7.50
CA ARG A 51 8.22 -12.01 -6.53
C ARG A 51 8.67 -11.47 -5.19
N GLU A 52 7.74 -11.18 -4.30
CA GLU A 52 8.03 -10.78 -2.93
C GLU A 52 8.68 -11.97 -2.18
N VAL A 53 9.79 -11.74 -1.50
CA VAL A 53 10.47 -12.77 -0.69
C VAL A 53 9.78 -12.95 0.67
N HIS A 54 9.08 -11.91 1.14
CA HIS A 54 8.39 -11.90 2.41
C HIS A 54 6.90 -12.15 2.23
N ALA A 55 6.35 -13.10 2.98
CA ALA A 55 4.95 -13.54 2.92
C ALA A 55 3.92 -12.40 3.08
N TYR A 56 4.32 -11.30 3.72
CA TYR A 56 3.50 -10.11 4.02
C TYR A 56 4.09 -8.83 3.41
N GLY A 57 5.04 -8.95 2.49
CA GLY A 57 5.59 -7.78 1.81
C GLY A 57 4.49 -7.14 0.95
N LEU A 58 4.21 -5.88 1.23
CA LEU A 58 3.33 -5.04 0.43
C LEU A 58 4.20 -4.17 -0.47
N SER A 59 3.69 -3.82 -1.64
CA SER A 59 4.24 -2.67 -2.36
C SER A 59 4.09 -1.39 -1.53
N THR A 60 4.95 -0.39 -1.77
CA THR A 60 4.83 0.93 -1.13
C THR A 60 3.42 1.51 -1.28
N PHE A 61 2.79 1.29 -2.45
CA PHE A 61 1.44 1.78 -2.73
C PHE A 61 0.37 1.07 -1.87
N GLU A 62 0.39 -0.25 -1.78
CA GLU A 62 -0.56 -0.99 -0.91
C GLU A 62 -0.37 -0.62 0.56
N ALA A 63 0.87 -0.40 1.00
CA ALA A 63 1.14 0.07 2.36
C ALA A 63 0.50 1.44 2.62
N ILE A 64 0.62 2.39 1.68
CA ILE A 64 -0.04 3.70 1.76
C ILE A 64 -1.57 3.53 1.79
N ALA A 65 -2.14 2.75 0.87
CA ALA A 65 -3.58 2.56 0.77
C ALA A 65 -4.18 2.03 2.09
N ARG A 66 -3.51 1.06 2.72
CA ARG A 66 -3.94 0.48 4.00
C ARG A 66 -3.72 1.42 5.18
N ALA A 67 -2.64 2.20 5.19
CA ALA A 67 -2.43 3.22 6.20
C ALA A 67 -3.55 4.26 6.15
N LEU A 68 -3.90 4.75 4.95
CA LEU A 68 -5.01 5.67 4.75
C LEU A 68 -6.38 5.03 5.03
N GLY A 69 -6.50 3.71 4.85
CA GLY A 69 -7.66 2.94 5.32
C GLY A 69 -7.94 3.10 6.81
N ILE A 70 -6.88 3.08 7.61
CA ILE A 70 -6.93 3.23 9.07
C ILE A 70 -7.12 4.70 9.47
N ILE A 71 -6.39 5.61 8.82
CA ILE A 71 -6.38 7.05 9.16
C ILE A 71 -7.68 7.72 8.72
N GLU A 72 -8.13 7.47 7.50
CA GLU A 72 -9.25 8.19 6.87
C GLU A 72 -10.53 7.34 6.85
N SER A 73 -10.53 6.25 6.07
CA SER A 73 -11.65 5.31 5.97
C SER A 73 -11.34 4.10 5.08
N THR A 74 -12.06 2.99 5.29
CA THR A 74 -12.03 1.81 4.41
C THR A 74 -12.29 2.15 2.93
N ALA A 75 -13.18 3.11 2.66
CA ALA A 75 -13.52 3.51 1.28
C ALA A 75 -12.30 4.10 0.53
N VAL A 76 -11.45 4.86 1.22
CA VAL A 76 -10.20 5.39 0.64
C VAL A 76 -9.26 4.24 0.29
N GLN A 77 -9.10 3.27 1.19
CA GLN A 77 -8.28 2.10 0.93
C GLN A 77 -8.79 1.31 -0.29
N GLU A 78 -10.08 0.99 -0.33
CA GLU A 78 -10.67 0.18 -1.40
C GLU A 78 -10.57 0.86 -2.77
N GLY A 79 -10.78 2.17 -2.84
CA GLY A 79 -10.61 2.95 -4.07
C GLY A 79 -9.17 2.92 -4.58
N MET A 80 -8.20 3.14 -3.69
CA MET A 80 -6.78 3.09 -4.04
C MET A 80 -6.34 1.69 -4.49
N GLU A 81 -6.70 0.64 -3.75
CA GLU A 81 -6.36 -0.74 -4.11
C GLU A 81 -7.02 -1.17 -5.43
N SER A 82 -8.22 -0.65 -5.74
CA SER A 82 -8.89 -0.91 -7.04
C SER A 82 -8.16 -0.26 -8.21
N LEU A 83 -7.72 0.99 -8.06
CA LEU A 83 -6.88 1.65 -9.05
C LEU A 83 -5.55 0.89 -9.25
N PHE A 84 -4.95 0.43 -8.17
CA PHE A 84 -3.70 -0.33 -8.22
C PHE A 84 -3.85 -1.64 -8.98
N ARG A 85 -4.93 -2.40 -8.71
CA ARG A 85 -5.28 -3.61 -9.48
C ARG A 85 -5.37 -3.32 -10.98
N LEU A 86 -6.07 -2.26 -11.38
CA LEU A 86 -6.19 -1.87 -12.78
C LEU A 86 -4.82 -1.60 -13.42
N MET A 87 -3.95 -0.85 -12.74
CA MET A 87 -2.60 -0.58 -13.21
C MET A 87 -1.75 -1.86 -13.36
N VAL A 88 -1.84 -2.78 -12.40
CA VAL A 88 -1.16 -4.09 -12.46
C VAL A 88 -1.65 -4.90 -13.66
N CYS A 89 -2.96 -4.99 -13.84
CA CYS A 89 -3.58 -5.71 -14.96
C CYS A 89 -3.11 -5.14 -16.30
N ASN A 90 -3.13 -3.81 -16.46
CA ASN A 90 -2.68 -3.16 -17.68
C ASN A 90 -1.19 -3.41 -17.95
N THR A 91 -0.36 -3.36 -16.90
CA THR A 91 1.09 -3.61 -17.01
C THR A 91 1.39 -5.05 -17.42
N LEU A 92 0.68 -6.03 -16.85
CA LEU A 92 0.85 -7.44 -17.21
C LEU A 92 0.38 -7.73 -18.64
N THR A 93 -0.74 -7.13 -19.04
CA THR A 93 -1.28 -7.24 -20.41
C THR A 93 -0.31 -6.65 -21.43
N ALA A 94 0.22 -5.45 -21.18
CA ALA A 94 1.21 -4.81 -22.04
C ALA A 94 2.51 -5.63 -22.17
N ARG A 95 2.88 -6.39 -21.13
CA ARG A 95 4.03 -7.31 -21.13
C ARG A 95 3.75 -8.65 -21.82
N GLY A 96 2.61 -8.81 -22.47
CA GLY A 96 2.23 -10.04 -23.18
C GLY A 96 1.84 -11.21 -22.26
N ARG A 97 1.72 -10.99 -20.94
CA ARG A 97 1.20 -12.01 -20.02
C ARG A 97 -0.33 -12.00 -20.08
N LYS A 98 -0.90 -12.94 -20.85
CA LYS A 98 -2.34 -13.22 -20.83
C LYS A 98 -2.70 -13.91 -19.51
N ASN A 99 -3.21 -13.16 -18.54
CA ASN A 99 -4.01 -13.75 -17.48
C ASN A 99 -5.48 -13.49 -17.82
N GLY A 100 -6.20 -14.55 -18.16
CA GLY A 100 -7.65 -14.53 -18.38
C GLY A 100 -8.40 -14.34 -17.07
N VAL A 101 -8.44 -13.12 -16.56
CA VAL A 101 -9.39 -12.67 -15.52
C VAL A 101 -9.70 -11.21 -15.82
N PHE A 102 -10.44 -10.97 -16.90
CA PHE A 102 -10.64 -9.63 -17.44
C PHE A 102 -11.95 -8.96 -16.98
N MET A 103 -12.76 -9.57 -16.11
CA MET A 103 -14.09 -9.00 -15.82
C MET A 103 -14.65 -9.10 -14.38
N ASP A 104 -14.07 -9.84 -13.45
CA ASP A 104 -14.75 -10.07 -12.14
C ASP A 104 -14.23 -9.24 -10.95
N VAL A 105 -13.20 -8.40 -11.13
CA VAL A 105 -12.44 -7.83 -9.99
C VAL A 105 -12.55 -6.30 -9.86
N ILE A 106 -13.26 -5.65 -10.78
CA ILE A 106 -13.47 -4.20 -10.74
C ILE A 106 -14.97 -3.95 -10.57
N PRO A 107 -15.46 -3.61 -9.37
CA PRO A 107 -16.83 -3.09 -9.26
C PRO A 107 -16.93 -1.83 -10.13
N PRO A 108 -18.07 -1.61 -10.81
CA PRO A 108 -18.25 -0.42 -11.64
C PRO A 108 -17.97 0.83 -10.79
N LEU A 109 -17.15 1.73 -11.33
CA LEU A 109 -17.05 3.09 -10.82
C LEU A 109 -18.43 3.71 -11.06
N ASN A 110 -19.15 3.94 -9.97
CA ASN A 110 -20.42 4.63 -9.92
C ASN A 110 -20.25 6.13 -10.20
#